data_AF-A8NLM0-F1
#
_entry.id   AF-A8NLM0-F1
#
_cell.length_a   1.000
_cell.length_b   1.000
_cell.length_c   1.000
_cell.angle_alpha   90.00
_cell.angle_beta   90.00
_cell.angle_gamma   90.00
#
_symmetry.space_group_name_H-M   'P 1'
#
loop_
_entity.id
_entity.type
_entity.pdbx_description
1 polymer ?
#
loop_
_entity_poly.entity_id
_entity_poly.type
_entity_poly.pdbx_seq_one_letter_code
_entity_poly.pdbx_strand_id
1 'polypeptide(L)'
;MFAKSAVAFASLALFVQAASAAQCTRTYTIKEGDYCDSISAAQGVSTYQLAVLNAGKINPRCDNLVPGDELCLGTDEVDCRETTVVIAGNTCSAIWDENTLDSEIFYLNNPQVSRDCRNIYIDEVLCIAKTVQVPPAPTVPIHTGPPPAEATPPVPLDPAPTPAPEGENLTPEPINEAPPAPEEEECEDEYEEIEVIYGSDDESIPYCDEL
;
A
#
# COMPACT_ATOMS: atom_id res chain seq x y z
N MET A 1 -69.31 -19.32 -37.91
CA MET A 1 -68.86 -18.78 -36.62
C MET A 1 -67.34 -18.67 -36.70
N PHE A 2 -66.78 -17.48 -36.88
CA PHE A 2 -65.33 -17.27 -36.99
C PHE A 2 -64.87 -16.50 -35.77
N ALA A 3 -64.22 -17.20 -34.84
CA ALA A 3 -63.64 -16.59 -33.64
C ALA A 3 -62.34 -15.86 -34.04
N LYS A 4 -62.30 -14.56 -33.78
CA LYS A 4 -61.09 -13.74 -33.91
C LYS A 4 -60.33 -13.82 -32.58
N SER A 5 -59.24 -14.57 -32.54
CA SER A 5 -58.32 -14.54 -31.40
C SER A 5 -57.40 -13.33 -31.53
N ALA A 6 -57.47 -12.42 -30.58
CA ALA A 6 -56.52 -11.33 -30.42
C ALA A 6 -55.29 -11.84 -29.64
N VAL A 7 -54.11 -11.72 -30.23
CA VAL A 7 -52.84 -12.02 -29.57
C VAL A 7 -52.36 -10.74 -28.90
N ALA A 8 -52.33 -10.73 -27.56
CA ALA A 8 -51.73 -9.66 -26.78
C ALA A 8 -50.22 -9.87 -26.73
N PHE A 9 -49.45 -8.97 -27.37
CA PHE A 9 -48.00 -8.94 -27.25
C PHE A 9 -47.62 -8.18 -25.98
N ALA A 10 -47.15 -8.89 -24.95
CA ALA A 10 -46.50 -8.29 -23.80
C ALA A 10 -45.08 -7.88 -24.21
N SER A 11 -44.85 -6.57 -24.38
CA SER A 11 -43.54 -5.99 -24.65
C SER A 11 -42.67 -6.07 -23.40
N LEU A 12 -41.72 -7.01 -23.37
CA LEU A 12 -40.69 -7.11 -22.34
C LEU A 12 -39.63 -6.03 -22.61
N ALA A 13 -39.65 -4.93 -21.84
CA ALA A 13 -38.61 -3.91 -21.90
C ALA A 13 -37.32 -4.47 -21.29
N LEU A 14 -36.30 -4.68 -22.12
CA LEU A 14 -34.94 -4.98 -21.68
C LEU A 14 -34.30 -3.68 -21.18
N PHE A 15 -34.12 -3.55 -19.87
CA PHE A 15 -33.33 -2.48 -19.29
C PHE A 15 -31.85 -2.79 -19.53
N VAL A 16 -31.25 -2.11 -20.51
CA VAL A 16 -29.79 -2.08 -20.67
C VAL A 16 -29.25 -1.14 -19.58
N GLN A 17 -28.65 -1.71 -18.54
CA GLN A 17 -27.88 -0.92 -17.59
C GLN A 17 -26.57 -0.52 -18.28
N ALA A 18 -26.47 0.73 -18.71
CA ALA A 18 -25.20 1.31 -19.12
C ALA A 18 -24.38 1.53 -17.85
N ALA A 19 -23.24 0.86 -17.73
CA ALA A 19 -22.27 1.18 -16.70
C ALA A 19 -21.77 2.61 -16.97
N SER A 20 -21.94 3.52 -16.01
CA SER A 20 -21.27 4.81 -16.03
C SER A 20 -19.77 4.57 -15.95
N ALA A 21 -19.00 5.19 -16.84
CA ALA A 21 -17.55 5.22 -16.67
C ALA A 21 -17.24 6.10 -15.44
N ALA A 22 -16.47 5.56 -14.48
CA ALA A 22 -16.02 6.30 -13.31
C ALA A 22 -15.29 7.59 -13.72
N GLN A 23 -15.54 8.68 -13.00
CA GLN A 23 -14.96 9.98 -13.31
C GLN A 23 -13.62 10.13 -12.62
N CYS A 24 -12.59 10.56 -13.34
CA CYS A 24 -11.32 10.87 -12.71
C CYS A 24 -11.47 12.08 -11.77
N THR A 25 -11.13 11.90 -10.50
CA THR A 25 -11.26 12.95 -9.46
C THR A 25 -9.92 13.50 -9.01
N ARG A 26 -8.83 12.77 -9.29
CA ARG A 26 -7.47 13.16 -8.92
C ARG A 26 -6.55 12.95 -10.10
N THR A 27 -5.84 14.00 -10.50
CA THR A 27 -4.97 13.98 -11.68
C THR A 27 -3.54 14.36 -11.34
N TYR A 28 -2.62 13.97 -12.22
CA TYR A 28 -1.21 14.34 -12.15
C TYR A 28 -0.68 14.68 -13.53
N THR A 29 0.07 15.78 -13.63
CA THR A 29 0.78 16.15 -14.86
C THR A 29 2.19 15.59 -14.82
N ILE A 30 2.52 14.75 -15.80
CA ILE A 30 3.83 14.10 -15.93
C ILE A 30 4.93 15.16 -16.04
N LYS A 31 6.00 14.97 -15.28
CA LYS A 31 7.21 15.80 -15.31
C LYS A 31 8.36 15.04 -15.99
N GLU A 32 9.37 15.80 -16.38
CA GLU A 32 10.60 15.22 -16.92
C GLU A 32 11.28 14.34 -15.87
N GLY A 33 11.65 13.11 -16.26
CA GLY A 33 12.26 12.11 -15.37
C GLY A 33 11.29 11.24 -14.59
N ASP A 34 9.98 11.47 -14.70
CA ASP A 34 8.98 10.63 -14.03
C ASP A 34 8.90 9.22 -14.64
N TYR A 35 8.61 8.25 -13.78
CA TYR A 35 8.15 6.91 -14.14
C TYR A 35 7.01 6.50 -13.19
N CYS A 36 6.32 5.39 -13.47
CA CYS A 36 5.11 5.05 -12.71
C CYS A 36 5.33 4.96 -11.20
N ASP A 37 6.38 4.26 -10.75
CA ASP A 37 6.57 4.06 -9.32
C ASP A 37 7.01 5.35 -8.61
N SER A 38 7.79 6.23 -9.26
CA SER A 38 8.11 7.54 -8.67
C SER A 38 6.88 8.42 -8.52
N ILE A 39 6.00 8.44 -9.52
CA ILE A 39 4.71 9.14 -9.44
C ILE A 39 3.86 8.52 -8.33
N SER A 40 3.74 7.20 -8.33
CA SER A 40 2.95 6.46 -7.34
C SER A 40 3.39 6.74 -5.91
N ALA A 41 4.69 6.70 -5.65
CA ALA A 41 5.26 6.98 -4.33
C ALA A 41 5.04 8.44 -3.93
N ALA A 42 5.27 9.38 -4.86
CA ALA A 42 5.11 10.80 -4.60
C ALA A 42 3.66 11.23 -4.41
N GLN A 43 2.72 10.55 -5.05
CA GLN A 43 1.31 10.94 -5.10
C GLN A 43 0.40 10.06 -4.23
N GLY A 44 0.92 9.03 -3.55
CA GLY A 44 0.10 8.12 -2.75
C GLY A 44 -0.97 7.43 -3.60
N VAL A 45 -0.53 6.69 -4.61
CA VAL A 45 -1.39 5.83 -5.44
C VAL A 45 -0.65 4.54 -5.72
N SER A 46 -1.32 3.39 -5.63
CA SER A 46 -0.66 2.13 -5.96
C SER A 46 -0.25 2.08 -7.43
N THR A 47 0.89 1.45 -7.74
CA THR A 47 1.37 1.28 -9.12
C THR A 47 0.30 0.58 -9.97
N TYR A 48 -0.42 -0.38 -9.38
CA TYR A 48 -1.56 -1.05 -10.01
C TYR A 48 -2.68 -0.08 -10.39
N GLN A 49 -3.15 0.73 -9.44
CA GLN A 49 -4.24 1.67 -9.68
C GLN A 49 -3.87 2.68 -10.77
N LEU A 50 -2.64 3.22 -10.72
CA LEU A 50 -2.12 4.13 -11.74
C LEU A 50 -2.13 3.47 -13.13
N ALA A 51 -1.64 2.24 -13.24
CA ALA A 51 -1.60 1.50 -14.51
C ALA A 51 -3.00 1.23 -15.06
N VAL A 52 -3.96 0.82 -14.21
CA VAL A 52 -5.33 0.47 -14.63
C VAL A 52 -6.12 1.69 -15.06
N LEU A 53 -6.10 2.77 -14.27
CA LEU A 53 -6.86 3.98 -14.57
C LEU A 53 -6.35 4.71 -15.82
N ASN A 54 -5.14 4.39 -16.27
CA ASN A 54 -4.53 4.94 -17.48
C ASN A 54 -4.27 3.86 -18.54
N ALA A 55 -4.99 2.74 -18.47
CA ALA A 55 -4.88 1.68 -19.46
C ALA A 55 -5.15 2.21 -20.88
N GLY A 56 -4.24 1.92 -21.80
CA GLY A 56 -4.27 2.44 -23.17
C GLY A 56 -3.59 3.79 -23.37
N LYS A 57 -3.25 4.51 -22.29
CA LYS A 57 -2.33 5.66 -22.31
C LYS A 57 -0.93 5.24 -21.88
N ILE A 58 -0.82 4.50 -20.78
CA ILE A 58 0.44 3.94 -20.27
C ILE A 58 0.57 2.50 -20.76
N ASN A 59 1.77 2.11 -21.17
CA ASN A 59 2.07 0.74 -21.56
C ASN A 59 2.49 -0.12 -20.35
N PRO A 60 2.54 -1.45 -20.49
CA PRO A 60 2.94 -2.36 -19.42
C PRO A 60 4.38 -2.20 -18.87
N ARG A 61 5.22 -1.33 -19.41
CA ARG A 61 6.55 -1.06 -18.84
C ARG A 61 6.65 0.32 -18.20
N CYS A 62 5.58 1.12 -18.34
CA CYS A 62 5.55 2.52 -17.99
C CYS A 62 6.76 3.32 -18.52
N ASP A 63 7.25 2.96 -19.71
CA ASP A 63 8.40 3.60 -20.36
C ASP A 63 7.98 4.59 -21.47
N ASN A 64 6.68 4.86 -21.57
CA ASN A 64 6.08 5.73 -22.59
C ASN A 64 5.45 7.00 -22.02
N LEU A 65 5.85 7.43 -20.81
CA LEU A 65 5.37 8.67 -20.21
C LEU A 65 5.88 9.88 -20.99
N VAL A 66 4.99 10.85 -21.23
CA VAL A 66 5.30 12.08 -21.96
C VAL A 66 5.10 13.27 -21.02
N PRO A 67 6.15 14.06 -20.71
CA PRO A 67 6.01 15.24 -19.87
C PRO A 67 4.94 16.19 -20.40
N GLY A 68 4.08 16.69 -19.49
CA GLY A 68 2.93 17.53 -19.79
C GLY A 68 1.61 16.78 -19.99
N ASP A 69 1.63 15.46 -20.23
CA ASP A 69 0.41 14.66 -20.28
C ASP A 69 -0.19 14.48 -18.89
N GLU A 70 -1.52 14.30 -18.83
CA GLU A 70 -2.27 14.12 -17.59
C GLU A 70 -2.64 12.64 -17.37
N LEU A 71 -2.28 12.15 -16.19
CA LEU A 71 -2.63 10.83 -15.67
C LEU A 71 -3.76 10.93 -14.64
N CYS A 72 -4.64 9.94 -14.65
CA CYS A 72 -5.64 9.75 -13.61
C CYS A 72 -5.05 8.96 -12.44
N LEU A 73 -5.13 9.50 -11.23
CA LEU A 73 -4.64 8.86 -10.02
C LEU A 73 -5.75 8.14 -9.23
N GLY A 74 -7.01 8.58 -9.38
CA GLY A 74 -8.16 8.03 -8.66
C GLY A 74 -9.47 8.52 -9.26
N THR A 75 -10.55 7.78 -9.02
CA THR A 75 -11.90 8.11 -9.48
C THR A 75 -12.84 8.43 -8.32
N ASP A 76 -14.10 8.74 -8.62
CA ASP A 76 -15.19 8.88 -7.66
C ASP A 76 -15.65 7.53 -7.07
N GLU A 77 -15.31 6.42 -7.72
CA GLU A 77 -15.65 5.07 -7.28
C GLU A 77 -14.51 4.39 -6.51
N VAL A 78 -13.25 4.67 -6.86
CA VAL A 78 -12.08 4.02 -6.26
C VAL A 78 -10.87 4.96 -6.22
N ASP A 79 -10.26 5.07 -5.04
CA ASP A 79 -9.02 5.81 -4.83
C ASP A 79 -8.27 5.27 -3.61
N CYS A 80 -7.42 4.26 -3.79
CA CYS A 80 -6.55 3.79 -2.71
C CYS A 80 -5.45 4.82 -2.41
N ARG A 81 -5.57 5.49 -1.25
CA ARG A 81 -4.60 6.49 -0.75
C ARG A 81 -3.66 5.96 0.32
N GLU A 82 -4.07 4.91 1.03
CA GLU A 82 -3.22 4.21 1.99
C GLU A 82 -2.29 3.29 1.20
N THR A 83 -1.02 3.67 1.09
CA THR A 83 -0.03 2.99 0.25
C THR A 83 1.27 2.77 1.00
N THR A 84 2.03 1.76 0.57
CA THR A 84 3.40 1.52 1.02
C THR A 84 4.32 1.32 -0.18
N VAL A 85 5.58 1.72 -0.03
CA VAL A 85 6.63 1.52 -1.04
C VAL A 85 7.42 0.28 -0.66
N VAL A 86 7.55 -0.67 -1.59
CA VAL A 86 8.33 -1.89 -1.37
C VAL A 86 9.80 -1.53 -1.26
N ILE A 87 10.43 -1.95 -0.17
CA ILE A 87 11.87 -1.79 0.07
C ILE A 87 12.58 -3.15 0.13
N ALA A 88 13.91 -3.11 0.12
CA ALA A 88 14.73 -4.32 0.22
C ALA A 88 14.37 -5.13 1.49
N GLY A 89 14.09 -6.42 1.30
CA GLY A 89 13.74 -7.33 2.39
C GLY A 89 12.24 -7.41 2.72
N ASN A 90 11.38 -6.60 2.11
CA ASN A 90 9.94 -6.77 2.28
C ASN A 90 9.45 -8.13 1.77
N THR A 91 8.55 -8.72 2.54
CA THR A 91 7.65 -9.78 2.10
C THR A 91 6.22 -9.27 2.21
N CYS A 92 5.30 -9.86 1.45
CA CYS A 92 3.89 -9.49 1.54
C CYS A 92 3.36 -9.68 2.97
N SER A 93 3.82 -10.75 3.66
CA SER A 93 3.43 -11.01 5.03
C SER A 93 3.88 -9.94 6.01
N ALA A 94 5.14 -9.52 5.92
CA ALA A 94 5.62 -8.42 6.75
C ALA A 94 4.81 -7.14 6.49
N ILE A 95 4.50 -6.83 5.23
CA ILE A 95 3.73 -5.65 4.87
C ILE A 95 2.32 -5.67 5.48
N TRP A 96 1.55 -6.75 5.30
CA TRP A 96 0.19 -6.77 5.84
C TRP A 96 0.17 -6.89 7.36
N ASP A 97 1.12 -7.58 7.98
CA ASP A 97 1.20 -7.72 9.44
C ASP A 97 1.53 -6.37 10.10
N GLU A 98 2.52 -5.64 9.58
CA GLU A 98 2.92 -4.31 10.07
C GLU A 98 1.76 -3.30 9.98
N ASN A 99 0.92 -3.42 8.96
CA ASN A 99 -0.21 -2.52 8.73
C ASN A 99 -1.54 -3.01 9.35
N THR A 100 -1.51 -4.15 10.04
CA THR A 100 -2.73 -4.80 10.61
C THR A 100 -3.81 -4.98 9.53
N LEU A 101 -3.40 -5.49 8.37
CA LEU A 101 -4.21 -5.65 7.17
C LEU A 101 -4.55 -7.13 6.96
N ASP A 102 -5.78 -7.43 6.59
CA ASP A 102 -6.17 -8.78 6.21
C ASP A 102 -5.51 -9.18 4.89
N SER A 103 -4.90 -10.37 4.85
CA SER A 103 -4.16 -10.83 3.67
C SER A 103 -5.04 -10.93 2.41
N GLU A 104 -6.32 -11.27 2.54
CA GLU A 104 -7.22 -11.35 1.39
C GLU A 104 -7.56 -9.95 0.87
N ILE A 105 -7.79 -8.97 1.76
CA ILE A 105 -7.95 -7.57 1.37
C ILE A 105 -6.68 -7.05 0.67
N PHE A 106 -5.49 -7.40 1.17
CA PHE A 106 -4.22 -7.05 0.52
C PHE A 106 -4.15 -7.57 -0.92
N TYR A 107 -4.48 -8.84 -1.16
CA TYR A 107 -4.46 -9.41 -2.51
C TYR A 107 -5.57 -8.86 -3.41
N LEU A 108 -6.74 -8.55 -2.86
CA LEU A 108 -7.82 -7.89 -3.61
C LEU A 108 -7.40 -6.48 -4.05
N ASN A 109 -6.69 -5.74 -3.21
CA ASN A 109 -6.20 -4.40 -3.50
C ASN A 109 -4.96 -4.38 -4.40
N ASN A 110 -4.24 -5.49 -4.48
CA ASN A 110 -3.02 -5.62 -5.30
C ASN A 110 -3.09 -6.87 -6.21
N PRO A 111 -3.99 -6.92 -7.20
CA PRO A 111 -4.18 -8.11 -8.04
C PRO A 111 -2.97 -8.49 -8.89
N GLN A 112 -2.01 -7.58 -9.07
CA GLN A 112 -0.75 -7.88 -9.73
C GLN A 112 0.17 -8.76 -8.89
N VAL A 113 0.01 -8.77 -7.56
CA VAL A 113 0.89 -9.50 -6.65
C VAL A 113 0.51 -10.98 -6.66
N SER A 114 1.50 -11.84 -6.91
CA SER A 114 1.32 -13.27 -6.90
C SER A 114 1.10 -13.78 -5.47
N ARG A 115 0.35 -14.88 -5.32
CA ARG A 115 0.08 -15.47 -4.00
C ARG A 115 1.33 -15.97 -3.28
N ASP A 116 2.41 -16.26 -4.00
CA ASP A 116 3.72 -16.60 -3.42
C ASP A 116 4.63 -15.38 -3.19
N CYS A 117 4.15 -14.16 -3.47
CA CYS A 117 4.82 -12.88 -3.27
C CYS A 117 6.19 -12.74 -3.96
N ARG A 118 6.44 -13.52 -5.02
CA ARG A 118 7.76 -13.55 -5.68
C ARG A 118 7.97 -12.47 -6.73
N ASN A 119 6.93 -11.69 -7.02
CA ASN A 119 6.93 -10.73 -8.12
C ASN A 119 6.84 -9.26 -7.69
N ILE A 120 6.90 -8.97 -6.38
CA ILE A 120 7.12 -7.60 -5.90
C ILE A 120 8.59 -7.20 -6.07
N TYR A 121 8.84 -5.91 -6.27
CA TYR A 121 10.19 -5.36 -6.47
C TYR A 121 10.33 -4.03 -5.75
N ILE A 122 11.58 -3.62 -5.50
CA ILE A 122 11.90 -2.35 -4.85
C ILE A 122 11.27 -1.19 -5.62
N ASP A 123 10.72 -0.23 -4.88
CA ASP A 123 9.99 0.95 -5.32
C ASP A 123 8.54 0.71 -5.78
N GLU A 124 8.10 -0.54 -5.97
CA GLU A 124 6.68 -0.81 -6.28
C GLU A 124 5.79 -0.26 -5.15
N VAL A 125 4.70 0.41 -5.52
CA VAL A 125 3.76 0.99 -4.54
C VAL A 125 2.51 0.13 -4.43
N LEU A 126 2.28 -0.40 -3.24
CA LEU A 126 1.17 -1.31 -2.94
C LEU A 126 0.09 -0.59 -2.14
N CYS A 127 -1.18 -0.91 -2.44
CA CYS A 127 -2.32 -0.43 -1.68
C CYS A 127 -2.47 -1.25 -0.38
N ILE A 128 -2.48 -0.57 0.76
CA ILE A 128 -2.61 -1.17 2.09
C ILE A 128 -3.91 -0.77 2.81
N ALA A 129 -4.87 -0.19 2.07
CA ALA A 129 -6.18 0.14 2.63
C ALA A 129 -6.86 -1.09 3.23
N LYS A 130 -7.51 -0.90 4.39
CA LYS A 130 -8.20 -1.98 5.14
C LYS A 130 -9.53 -2.40 4.53
N THR A 131 -9.98 -1.72 3.48
CA THR A 131 -11.16 -2.06 2.69
C THR A 131 -10.76 -2.26 1.23
N VAL A 132 -11.59 -2.96 0.47
CA VAL A 132 -11.37 -3.15 -0.96
C VAL A 132 -11.45 -1.80 -1.69
N GLN A 133 -10.34 -1.38 -2.27
CA GLN A 133 -10.12 -0.14 -3.02
C GLN A 133 -9.33 -0.49 -4.29
N VAL A 134 -9.94 -1.30 -5.16
CA VAL A 134 -9.31 -1.80 -6.39
C VAL A 134 -10.14 -1.41 -7.61
N PRO A 135 -9.55 -0.77 -8.63
CA PRO A 135 -10.24 -0.54 -9.89
C PRO A 135 -10.63 -1.86 -10.58
N PRO A 136 -11.68 -1.86 -11.41
CA PRO A 136 -12.04 -3.01 -12.21
C PRO A 136 -10.86 -3.50 -13.05
N ALA A 137 -10.65 -4.82 -13.09
CA ALA A 137 -9.55 -5.41 -13.83
C ALA A 137 -9.58 -4.97 -15.31
N PRO A 138 -8.45 -4.55 -15.88
CA PRO A 138 -8.39 -4.11 -17.27
C PRO A 138 -8.58 -5.29 -18.22
N THR A 139 -9.16 -5.02 -19.39
CA THR A 139 -9.29 -6.01 -20.48
C THR A 139 -7.98 -6.21 -21.27
N VAL A 140 -7.02 -5.31 -21.08
CA VAL A 140 -5.68 -5.39 -21.65
C VAL A 140 -4.69 -5.87 -20.59
N PRO A 141 -3.63 -6.61 -20.97
CA PRO A 141 -2.58 -6.99 -20.04
C PRO A 141 -1.93 -5.73 -19.47
N ILE A 142 -1.90 -5.65 -18.15
CA ILE A 142 -1.05 -4.74 -17.41
C ILE A 142 0.14 -5.55 -16.93
N HIS A 143 1.33 -5.04 -17.19
CA HIS A 143 2.53 -5.51 -16.53
C HIS A 143 2.95 -4.33 -15.65
N THR A 144 3.13 -4.61 -14.38
CA THR A 144 3.63 -3.65 -13.39
C THR A 144 4.93 -4.26 -12.91
N GLY A 145 5.86 -4.47 -13.84
CA GLY A 145 7.21 -4.94 -13.53
C GLY A 145 8.15 -3.76 -13.29
N PRO A 146 9.36 -4.00 -12.79
CA PRO A 146 10.32 -2.95 -12.50
C PRO A 146 10.60 -2.08 -13.73
N PRO A 147 10.84 -0.77 -13.55
CA PRO A 147 11.20 0.11 -14.64
C PRO A 147 12.50 -0.37 -15.32
N PRO A 148 12.71 -0.06 -16.60
CA PRO A 148 13.98 -0.32 -17.27
C PRO A 148 15.14 0.33 -16.49
N ALA A 149 16.29 -0.36 -16.41
CA ALA A 149 17.47 0.08 -15.64
C ALA A 149 18.08 1.45 -16.05
N GLU A 150 17.57 2.06 -17.11
CA GLU A 150 17.96 3.38 -17.60
C GLU A 150 17.10 4.52 -17.00
N ALA A 151 16.03 4.19 -16.28
CA ALA A 151 15.26 5.17 -15.51
C ALA A 151 16.16 5.77 -14.43
N THR A 152 16.19 7.10 -14.36
CA THR A 152 16.97 7.78 -13.32
C THR A 152 16.26 7.59 -11.99
N PRO A 153 16.93 7.11 -10.93
CA PRO A 153 16.31 6.95 -9.63
C PRO A 153 15.71 8.27 -9.16
N PRO A 154 14.58 8.25 -8.46
CA PRO A 154 14.00 9.45 -7.90
C PRO A 154 15.00 10.00 -6.89
N VAL A 155 15.20 11.31 -6.94
CA VAL A 155 15.78 12.03 -5.81
C VAL A 155 14.92 11.66 -4.60
N PRO A 156 15.50 11.17 -3.48
CA PRO A 156 14.73 10.85 -2.29
C PRO A 156 13.85 12.06 -1.96
N LEU A 157 12.53 11.87 -2.08
CA LEU A 157 11.60 12.86 -1.57
C LEU A 157 11.80 12.84 -0.06
N ASP A 158 12.10 14.01 0.50
CA ASP A 158 11.90 14.21 1.93
C ASP A 158 10.54 13.61 2.31
N PRO A 159 10.46 12.83 3.41
CA PRO A 159 9.22 12.19 3.80
C PRO A 159 8.09 13.21 3.78
N ALA A 160 6.96 12.83 3.18
CA ALA A 160 5.78 13.65 3.10
C ALA A 160 5.54 14.37 4.44
N PRO A 161 5.23 15.69 4.44
CA PRO A 161 5.02 16.40 5.68
C PRO A 161 3.95 15.68 6.47
N THR A 162 4.33 15.13 7.62
CA THR A 162 3.39 14.65 8.62
C THR A 162 2.37 15.78 8.83
N PRO A 163 1.05 15.54 8.71
CA PRO A 163 0.10 16.57 9.06
C PRO A 163 0.38 17.00 10.50
N ALA A 164 0.81 18.25 10.66
CA ALA A 164 0.94 18.85 11.98
C ALA A 164 -0.42 18.69 12.67
N PRO A 165 -0.46 18.23 13.94
CA PRO A 165 -1.73 18.16 14.66
C PRO A 165 -2.36 19.55 14.67
N GLU A 166 -3.61 19.64 14.22
CA GLU A 166 -4.44 20.83 14.39
C GLU A 166 -4.39 21.22 15.86
N GLY A 167 -3.96 22.45 16.12
CA GLY A 167 -3.67 22.94 17.46
C GLY A 167 -4.88 22.84 18.37
N GLU A 168 -4.83 21.90 19.30
CA GLU A 168 -5.66 21.97 20.49
C GLU A 168 -5.20 23.17 21.32
N ASN A 169 -6.08 24.17 21.35
CA ASN A 169 -5.96 25.38 22.14
C ASN A 169 -5.91 25.04 23.64
N LEU A 170 -4.71 24.82 24.17
CA LEU A 170 -4.49 24.63 25.61
C LEU A 170 -4.40 26.01 26.29
N THR A 171 -5.51 26.42 26.90
CA THR A 171 -5.49 27.39 27.99
C THR A 171 -4.65 26.84 29.16
N PRO A 172 -3.72 27.61 29.75
CA PRO A 172 -2.89 27.11 30.84
C PRO A 172 -3.71 26.96 32.13
N GLU A 173 -3.79 25.73 32.65
CA GLU A 173 -4.20 25.46 34.03
C GLU A 173 -3.11 25.88 35.03
N PRO A 174 -3.47 26.24 36.28
CA PRO A 174 -2.50 26.66 37.28
C PRO A 174 -1.72 25.46 37.83
N ILE A 175 -0.40 25.61 37.86
CA ILE A 175 0.56 24.65 38.41
C ILE A 175 0.38 24.47 39.93
N ASN A 176 -0.33 23.41 40.33
CA ASN A 176 -0.25 22.88 41.70
C ASN A 176 0.74 21.73 41.73
N GLU A 177 1.77 21.94 42.56
CA GLU A 177 2.71 21.00 43.20
C GLU A 177 3.10 19.69 42.47
N ALA A 178 4.40 19.60 42.19
CA ALA A 178 5.05 18.43 41.62
C ALA A 178 4.88 17.19 42.54
N PRO A 179 4.48 16.02 41.99
CA PRO A 179 4.52 14.78 42.73
C PRO A 179 5.98 14.37 43.01
N PRO A 180 6.26 13.71 44.16
CA PRO A 180 7.60 13.29 44.50
C PRO A 180 8.12 12.24 43.51
N ALA A 181 9.43 12.31 43.26
CA ALA A 181 10.17 11.37 42.41
C ALA A 181 9.96 9.92 42.87
N PRO A 182 9.87 8.95 41.94
CA PRO A 182 9.89 7.54 42.32
C PRO A 182 11.28 7.19 42.87
N GLU A 183 11.30 6.50 44.00
CA GLU A 183 12.50 5.96 44.61
C GLU A 183 13.10 4.87 43.70
N GLU A 184 14.42 4.91 43.53
CA GLU A 184 15.17 3.95 42.73
C GLU A 184 15.12 2.57 43.41
N GLU A 185 14.55 1.58 42.72
CA GLU A 185 14.58 0.19 43.17
C GLU A 185 15.94 -0.41 42.77
N GLU A 186 16.81 -0.59 43.75
CA GLU A 186 18.12 -1.23 43.60
C GLU A 186 17.92 -2.69 43.20
N CYS A 187 18.52 -3.11 42.07
CA CYS A 187 18.62 -4.52 41.72
C CYS A 187 19.56 -5.21 42.72
N GLU A 188 19.01 -6.01 43.64
CA GLU A 188 19.78 -6.88 44.51
C GLU A 188 20.30 -8.09 43.72
N ASP A 189 21.63 -8.20 43.64
CA ASP A 189 22.33 -9.34 43.07
C ASP A 189 22.26 -10.53 44.06
N GLU A 190 21.27 -11.41 43.93
CA GLU A 190 21.26 -12.69 44.66
C GLU A 190 22.19 -13.69 43.95
N TYR A 191 23.46 -13.69 44.36
CA TYR A 191 24.42 -14.75 44.05
C TYR A 191 24.07 -15.99 44.89
N GLU A 192 23.21 -16.86 44.39
CA GLU A 192 23.12 -18.23 44.90
C GLU A 192 24.32 -19.06 44.40
N GLU A 193 25.06 -19.59 45.37
CA GLU A 193 26.19 -20.51 45.23
C GLU A 193 25.71 -21.83 44.60
N ILE A 194 25.91 -22.01 43.29
CA ILE A 194 25.75 -23.32 42.66
C ILE A 194 27.04 -24.12 42.91
N GLU A 195 26.98 -25.10 43.82
CA GLU A 195 27.99 -26.14 43.95
C GLU A 195 28.11 -26.91 42.63
N VAL A 196 29.24 -26.71 41.94
CA VAL A 196 29.58 -27.42 40.71
C VAL A 196 29.99 -28.85 41.07
N ILE A 197 29.07 -29.81 40.93
CA ILE A 197 29.41 -31.23 40.89
C ILE A 197 30.02 -31.53 39.53
N TYR A 198 31.30 -31.90 39.54
CA TYR A 198 32.03 -32.42 38.37
C TYR A 198 31.31 -33.64 37.79
N GLY A 199 31.00 -33.57 36.49
CA GLY A 199 30.52 -34.71 35.71
C GLY A 199 30.33 -34.35 34.24
N SER A 200 31.44 -34.46 33.50
CA SER A 200 31.57 -34.83 32.08
C SER A 200 30.29 -34.77 31.21
N ASP A 201 30.29 -33.90 30.20
CA ASP A 201 30.35 -34.28 28.77
C ASP A 201 29.83 -33.14 27.86
N ASP A 202 30.58 -32.94 26.77
CA ASP A 202 30.29 -32.23 25.52
C ASP A 202 30.05 -30.71 25.45
N GLU A 203 31.09 -30.07 24.89
CA GLU A 203 31.02 -29.13 23.76
C GLU A 203 30.43 -27.72 23.96
N SER A 204 31.34 -26.82 24.32
CA SER A 204 31.74 -25.68 23.47
C SER A 204 30.67 -24.63 23.09
N ILE A 205 30.33 -23.82 24.10
CA ILE A 205 30.35 -22.33 24.13
C ILE A 205 29.59 -21.57 23.01
N PRO A 206 28.57 -20.75 23.36
CA PRO A 206 28.08 -19.68 22.49
C PRO A 206 29.11 -18.53 22.44
N TYR A 207 29.61 -18.24 21.25
CA TYR A 207 30.44 -17.05 21.01
C TYR A 207 29.57 -15.79 21.18
N CYS A 208 29.82 -15.04 22.24
CA CYS A 208 29.68 -13.60 22.22
C CYS A 208 30.89 -13.05 21.46
N ASP A 209 30.69 -12.35 20.36
CA ASP A 209 31.65 -11.35 19.89
C ASP A 209 30.90 -10.19 19.22
N GLU A 210 31.17 -9.04 19.83
CA GLU A 210 30.93 -7.64 19.51
C GLU A 210 30.78 -7.27 18.01
N LEU A 211 29.73 -6.50 17.68
CA LEU A 211 29.76 -5.15 17.10
C LEU A 211 28.37 -4.50 17.13
#